data_AF-A0A7W1K6W0-F1
#
_entry.id   AF-A0A7W1K6W0-F1
#
_cell.length_a   1.000
_cell.length_b   1.000
_cell.length_c   1.000
_cell.angle_alpha   90.00
_cell.angle_beta   90.00
_cell.angle_gamma   90.00
#
_symmetry.space_group_name_H-M   'P 1'
#
loop_
_entity.id
_entity.type
_entity.pdbx_description
1 polymer ?
#
loop_
_entity_poly.entity_id
_entity_poly.type
_entity_poly.pdbx_seq_one_letter_code
_entity_poly.pdbx_strand_id
1 'polypeptide(L)'
;MRIPAMSLGVLAALTLVSPAVAEAPITPQGNFGGGALVSPPADIFGAGNAVVALRALPGGRLEIEATVRARCAGGDISESAKIAANGSFSAEGTVTQQPTPSTKITTSYEMSGRFTDASSAGGTISATIKRDVEGRQTTCKSGTVSFAARRPTSGVGKAGAVGAARYYGTTAQKSTGPNRPIVLRISADGKRITRALFSYSVTCSDDKVAIGVEAPRTNIAINSKGRVSDRDRTTQTEGEAVVKIDDRFTAELGAKGARGTFALSDVTTDRASGRTLQTCRTGTIRWRASR
;
A
#
# COMPACT_ATOMS: atom_id res chain seq x y z
N MET A 1 24.04 66.42 -56.96
CA MET A 1 24.25 65.64 -55.72
C MET A 1 22.97 65.72 -54.89
N ARG A 2 22.16 64.65 -54.86
CA ARG A 2 20.97 64.53 -53.99
C ARG A 2 20.98 63.11 -53.42
N ILE A 3 20.96 63.00 -52.09
CA ILE A 3 21.00 61.75 -51.32
C ILE A 3 19.56 61.34 -51.02
N PRO A 4 19.12 60.09 -51.26
CA PRO A 4 17.79 59.64 -50.86
C PRO A 4 17.79 59.18 -49.40
N ALA A 5 16.73 59.57 -48.68
CA ALA A 5 16.48 59.21 -47.29
C ALA A 5 15.96 57.77 -47.19
N MET A 6 16.63 56.94 -46.37
CA MET A 6 16.16 55.61 -45.97
C MET A 6 15.16 55.75 -44.82
N SER A 7 13.93 55.29 -45.03
CA SER A 7 12.91 55.14 -43.99
C SER A 7 13.08 53.79 -43.30
N LEU A 8 13.46 53.78 -42.01
CA LEU A 8 13.38 52.59 -41.15
C LEU A 8 11.92 52.34 -40.75
N GLY A 9 11.34 51.25 -41.25
CA GLY A 9 10.07 50.71 -40.75
C GLY A 9 10.30 49.88 -39.49
N VAL A 10 9.76 50.31 -38.35
CA VAL A 10 9.74 49.55 -37.09
C VAL A 10 8.58 48.56 -37.15
N LEU A 11 8.89 47.26 -37.27
CA LEU A 11 7.90 46.18 -37.11
C LEU A 11 7.68 45.92 -35.61
N ALA A 12 6.51 46.29 -35.08
CA ALA A 12 6.10 45.92 -33.73
C ALA A 12 5.55 44.48 -33.74
N ALA A 13 6.31 43.52 -33.21
CA ALA A 13 5.85 42.16 -33.01
C ALA A 13 4.93 42.10 -31.78
N LEU A 14 3.62 41.97 -31.99
CA LEU A 14 2.66 41.65 -30.93
C LEU A 14 2.84 40.18 -30.50
N THR A 15 3.40 39.97 -29.32
CA THR A 15 3.39 38.66 -28.65
C THR A 15 2.00 38.42 -28.05
N LEU A 16 1.23 37.53 -28.69
CA LEU A 16 -0.02 37.01 -28.15
C LEU A 16 0.31 36.14 -26.92
N VAL A 17 0.21 36.71 -25.72
CA VAL A 17 0.24 35.94 -24.47
C VAL A 17 -1.07 35.18 -24.40
N SER A 18 -1.05 33.90 -24.79
CA SER A 18 -2.18 33.01 -24.59
C SER A 18 -2.41 32.89 -23.07
N PRO A 19 -3.62 33.14 -22.56
CA PRO A 19 -3.90 32.95 -21.15
C PRO A 19 -3.63 31.49 -20.80
N ALA A 20 -2.75 31.27 -19.83
CA ALA A 20 -2.52 29.95 -19.28
C ALA A 20 -3.87 29.42 -18.78
N VAL A 21 -4.42 28.41 -19.45
CA VAL A 21 -5.63 27.75 -19.01
C VAL A 21 -5.30 27.12 -17.67
N ALA A 22 -5.83 27.68 -16.58
CA ALA A 22 -5.66 27.12 -15.25
C ALA A 22 -6.23 25.70 -15.29
N GLU A 23 -5.38 24.70 -15.06
CA GLU A 23 -5.84 23.32 -14.92
C GLU A 23 -6.90 23.24 -13.83
N ALA A 24 -8.04 22.61 -14.16
CA ALA A 24 -9.10 22.43 -13.19
C ALA A 24 -8.56 21.68 -11.95
N PRO A 25 -8.94 22.09 -10.73
CA PRO A 25 -8.48 21.43 -9.52
C PRO A 25 -8.78 19.92 -9.53
N ILE A 26 -7.78 19.11 -9.17
CA ILE A 26 -7.98 17.66 -9.03
C ILE A 26 -8.82 17.43 -7.78
N THR A 27 -9.99 16.80 -7.94
CA THR A 27 -10.94 16.51 -6.86
C THR A 27 -11.08 15.00 -6.67
N PRO A 28 -10.04 14.32 -6.15
CA PRO A 28 -10.07 12.88 -5.98
C PRO A 28 -11.11 12.50 -4.91
N GLN A 29 -11.79 11.37 -5.11
CA GLN A 29 -12.75 10.84 -4.14
C GLN A 29 -12.68 9.32 -4.07
N GLY A 30 -12.90 8.79 -2.88
CA GLY A 30 -12.98 7.36 -2.60
C GLY A 30 -11.67 6.76 -2.11
N ASN A 31 -11.59 5.43 -2.17
CA ASN A 31 -10.48 4.66 -1.64
C ASN A 31 -9.43 4.37 -2.72
N PHE A 32 -8.18 4.56 -2.35
CA PHE A 32 -7.00 4.21 -3.13
C PHE A 32 -6.14 3.32 -2.25
N GLY A 33 -5.55 2.29 -2.84
CA GLY A 33 -4.63 1.44 -2.12
C GLY A 33 -3.45 1.08 -2.99
N GLY A 34 -2.33 0.84 -2.33
CA GLY A 34 -1.09 0.56 -3.01
C GLY A 34 0.07 0.47 -2.02
N GLY A 35 1.25 0.89 -2.48
CA GLY A 35 2.47 0.78 -1.69
C GLY A 35 3.72 0.64 -2.55
N ALA A 36 4.76 0.09 -1.94
CA ALA A 36 6.05 -0.17 -2.53
C ALA A 36 6.49 -1.60 -2.19
N LEU A 37 6.90 -2.34 -3.21
CA LEU A 37 7.41 -3.71 -3.07
C LEU A 37 8.86 -3.77 -3.56
N VAL A 38 9.80 -3.91 -2.63
CA VAL A 38 11.17 -4.31 -2.96
C VAL A 38 11.18 -5.79 -3.43
N SER A 39 12.09 -6.20 -4.29
CA SER A 39 12.21 -7.62 -4.65
C SER A 39 13.63 -7.94 -5.07
N PRO A 40 14.32 -8.88 -4.40
CA PRO A 40 13.89 -9.56 -3.16
C PRO A 40 13.81 -8.60 -1.95
N PRO A 41 13.10 -8.94 -0.86
CA PRO A 41 13.23 -8.20 0.40
C PRO A 41 14.66 -8.34 0.95
N ALA A 42 15.19 -7.26 1.53
CA ALA A 42 16.54 -7.24 2.07
C ALA A 42 16.68 -8.00 3.41
N ASP A 43 15.57 -8.26 4.09
CA ASP A 43 15.49 -8.95 5.37
C ASP A 43 14.10 -9.56 5.60
N ILE A 44 13.95 -10.26 6.72
CA ILE A 44 12.70 -10.93 7.12
C ILE A 44 11.54 -9.95 7.39
N PHE A 45 11.83 -8.70 7.74
CA PHE A 45 10.81 -7.67 7.95
C PHE A 45 10.40 -7.03 6.62
N GLY A 46 11.15 -7.29 5.56
CA GLY A 46 10.99 -6.67 4.27
C GLY A 46 11.27 -5.18 4.33
N ALA A 47 12.40 -4.75 4.90
CA ALA A 47 12.79 -3.35 4.85
C ALA A 47 12.69 -2.78 3.43
N GLY A 48 12.18 -1.56 3.33
CA GLY A 48 11.89 -0.88 2.06
C GLY A 48 10.52 -1.21 1.46
N ASN A 49 9.74 -2.11 2.07
CA ASN A 49 8.33 -2.26 1.73
C ASN A 49 7.48 -1.22 2.46
N ALA A 50 6.43 -0.78 1.78
CA ALA A 50 5.36 0.00 2.38
C ALA A 50 4.03 -0.45 1.79
N VAL A 51 2.97 -0.40 2.58
CA VAL A 51 1.59 -0.43 2.10
C VAL A 51 0.92 0.87 2.50
N VAL A 52 0.13 1.43 1.59
CA VAL A 52 -0.52 2.73 1.76
C VAL A 52 -1.97 2.62 1.30
N ALA A 53 -2.89 2.99 2.17
CA ALA A 53 -4.29 3.20 1.86
C ALA A 53 -4.66 4.67 2.11
N LEU A 54 -5.39 5.22 1.15
CA LEU A 54 -5.83 6.60 1.13
C LEU A 54 -7.34 6.64 0.95
N ARG A 55 -8.03 7.49 1.70
CA ARG A 55 -9.45 7.80 1.49
C ARG A 55 -9.61 9.29 1.28
N ALA A 56 -9.80 9.68 0.03
CA ALA A 56 -10.09 11.06 -0.33
C ALA A 56 -11.59 11.33 -0.12
N LEU A 57 -11.89 12.35 0.68
CA LEU A 57 -13.22 12.73 1.11
C LEU A 57 -13.62 14.07 0.49
N PRO A 58 -14.93 14.39 0.45
CA PRO A 58 -15.40 15.72 0.07
C PRO A 58 -14.70 16.83 0.87
N GLY A 59 -14.54 18.00 0.25
CA GLY A 59 -13.88 19.15 0.88
C GLY A 59 -12.35 19.06 0.94
N GLY A 60 -11.73 18.14 0.20
CA GLY A 60 -10.27 18.03 0.11
C GLY A 60 -9.62 17.44 1.36
N ARG A 61 -10.36 16.65 2.16
CA ARG A 61 -9.79 15.89 3.28
C ARG A 61 -9.26 14.55 2.80
N LEU A 62 -8.12 14.13 3.33
CA LEU A 62 -7.49 12.85 3.06
C LEU A 62 -7.30 12.10 4.37
N GLU A 63 -7.74 10.86 4.44
CA GLU A 63 -7.34 9.95 5.50
C GLU A 63 -6.29 8.98 4.97
N ILE A 64 -5.27 8.73 5.78
CA ILE A 64 -4.07 7.98 5.43
C ILE A 64 -3.93 6.85 6.44
N GLU A 65 -3.80 5.63 5.93
CA GLU A 65 -3.29 4.49 6.68
C GLU A 65 -2.07 3.94 5.94
N ALA A 66 -0.97 3.73 6.65
CA ALA A 66 0.22 3.15 6.06
C ALA A 66 0.94 2.23 7.03
N THR A 67 1.62 1.22 6.49
CA THR A 67 2.60 0.44 7.24
C THR A 67 3.91 0.53 6.51
N VAL A 68 4.96 1.01 7.18
CA VAL A 68 6.32 1.08 6.65
C VAL A 68 7.18 0.04 7.35
N ARG A 69 7.94 -0.74 6.58
CA ARG A 69 8.84 -1.77 7.12
C ARG A 69 10.29 -1.26 7.16
N ALA A 70 10.92 -1.37 8.32
CA ALA A 70 12.36 -1.20 8.51
C ALA A 70 12.97 -2.50 9.05
N ARG A 71 14.31 -2.52 9.19
CA ARG A 71 15.07 -3.73 9.54
C ARG A 71 14.78 -4.34 10.92
N CYS A 72 14.15 -3.61 11.83
CA CYS A 72 13.85 -4.11 13.18
C CYS A 72 12.36 -4.20 13.51
N ALA A 73 11.49 -3.58 12.71
CA ALA A 73 10.05 -3.50 12.96
C ALA A 73 9.30 -2.92 11.76
N GLY A 74 7.97 -3.12 11.77
CA GLY A 74 7.04 -2.28 11.01
C GLY A 74 6.49 -1.16 11.89
N GLY A 75 6.16 -0.02 11.29
CA GLY A 75 5.46 1.06 11.94
C GLY A 75 4.15 1.34 11.23
N ASP A 76 3.03 1.24 11.95
CA ASP A 76 1.72 1.62 11.40
C ASP A 76 1.46 3.11 11.62
N ILE A 77 0.81 3.75 10.67
CA ILE A 77 0.52 5.17 10.62
C ILE A 77 -0.96 5.31 10.30
N SER A 78 -1.64 6.17 11.04
CA SER A 78 -3.03 6.56 10.80
C SER A 78 -3.14 8.05 11.00
N GLU A 79 -3.42 8.80 9.93
CA GLU A 79 -3.36 10.26 9.93
C GLU A 79 -4.45 10.88 9.05
N SER A 80 -4.73 12.17 9.26
CA SER A 80 -5.52 12.97 8.34
C SER A 80 -4.71 14.14 7.77
N ALA A 81 -4.88 14.41 6.49
CA ALA A 81 -4.24 15.51 5.78
C ALA A 81 -5.24 16.30 4.92
N LYS A 82 -4.81 17.47 4.42
CA LYS A 82 -5.53 18.22 3.39
C LYS A 82 -4.91 17.95 2.02
N ILE A 83 -5.76 17.85 1.02
CA ILE A 83 -5.39 17.81 -0.40
C ILE A 83 -5.42 19.26 -0.90
N ALA A 84 -4.26 19.75 -1.32
CA ALA A 84 -4.15 21.07 -1.94
C ALA A 84 -4.85 21.10 -3.30
N ALA A 85 -5.13 22.28 -3.85
CA ALA A 85 -5.80 22.44 -5.14
C ALA A 85 -5.06 21.76 -6.32
N ASN A 86 -3.73 21.68 -6.22
CA ASN A 86 -2.89 20.98 -7.18
C ASN A 86 -2.85 19.44 -6.94
N GLY A 87 -3.60 18.90 -5.98
CA GLY A 87 -3.62 17.48 -5.64
C GLY A 87 -2.49 17.02 -4.72
N SER A 88 -1.58 17.89 -4.26
CA SER A 88 -0.54 17.49 -3.30
C SER A 88 -1.07 17.32 -1.88
N PHE A 89 -0.44 16.44 -1.10
CA PHE A 89 -0.69 16.27 0.32
C PHE A 89 0.62 15.95 1.04
N SER A 90 0.66 16.24 2.33
CA SER A 90 1.76 15.83 3.22
C SER A 90 1.21 15.51 4.60
N ALA A 91 1.94 14.65 5.31
CA ALA A 91 1.67 14.26 6.69
C ALA A 91 3.01 13.91 7.36
N GLU A 92 3.19 14.38 8.58
CA GLU A 92 4.32 14.03 9.42
C GLU A 92 3.83 13.87 10.86
N GLY A 93 4.51 13.04 11.64
CA GLY A 93 4.08 12.83 13.01
C GLY A 93 4.86 11.75 13.73
N THR A 94 4.40 11.42 14.93
CA THR A 94 4.93 10.31 15.73
C THR A 94 3.78 9.50 16.30
N VAL A 95 3.76 8.20 15.99
CA VAL A 95 2.77 7.25 16.50
C VAL A 95 3.46 6.27 17.42
N THR A 96 2.80 5.92 18.54
CA THR A 96 3.27 4.87 19.44
C THR A 96 2.25 3.75 19.49
N GLN A 97 2.73 2.52 19.27
CA GLN A 97 1.98 1.28 19.35
C GLN A 97 2.54 0.41 20.47
N GLN A 98 1.66 -0.36 21.09
CA GLN A 98 2.01 -1.37 22.07
C GLN A 98 1.44 -2.72 21.62
N PRO A 99 2.08 -3.39 20.63
CA PRO A 99 1.56 -4.63 20.07
C PRO A 99 1.47 -5.77 21.09
N THR A 100 2.33 -5.75 22.11
CA THR A 100 2.27 -6.67 23.26
C THR A 100 2.55 -5.89 24.54
N PRO A 101 2.20 -6.39 25.74
CA PRO A 101 2.49 -5.69 27.00
C PRO A 101 3.97 -5.33 27.18
N SER A 102 4.89 -6.16 26.68
CA SER A 102 6.34 -5.99 26.79
C SER A 102 7.00 -5.33 25.59
N THR A 103 6.26 -5.02 24.52
CA THR A 103 6.80 -4.40 23.31
C THR A 103 6.15 -3.06 23.03
N LYS A 104 6.96 -2.03 22.87
CA LYS A 104 6.55 -0.69 22.43
C LYS A 104 7.24 -0.34 21.13
N ILE A 105 6.48 0.18 20.16
CA ILE A 105 7.00 0.64 18.87
C ILE A 105 6.62 2.11 18.71
N THR A 106 7.61 2.98 18.64
CA THR A 106 7.42 4.40 18.34
C THR A 106 7.93 4.68 16.93
N THR A 107 7.06 5.22 16.08
CA THR A 107 7.30 5.49 14.66
C THR A 107 7.18 6.98 14.41
N SER A 108 8.31 7.65 14.16
CA SER A 108 8.32 9.03 13.65
C SER A 108 8.40 8.97 12.13
N TYR A 109 7.52 9.68 11.43
CA TYR A 109 7.35 9.53 9.99
C TYR A 109 7.18 10.86 9.26
N GLU A 110 7.54 10.85 7.98
CA GLU A 110 7.28 11.90 7.02
C GLU A 110 6.74 11.28 5.74
N MET A 111 5.64 11.82 5.23
CA MET A 111 4.95 11.37 4.02
C MET A 111 4.57 12.57 3.16
N SER A 112 4.84 12.47 1.87
CA SER A 112 4.37 13.44 0.89
C SER A 112 3.88 12.72 -0.36
N GLY A 113 2.93 13.31 -1.07
CA GLY A 113 2.43 12.73 -2.30
C GLY A 113 1.56 13.69 -3.09
N ARG A 114 1.09 13.21 -4.22
CA ARG A 114 0.22 13.94 -5.12
C ARG A 114 -0.72 12.99 -5.85
N PHE A 115 -1.97 13.42 -6.00
CA PHE A 115 -2.90 12.83 -6.96
C PHE A 115 -2.53 13.29 -8.37
N THR A 116 -2.21 12.35 -9.26
CA THR A 116 -1.90 12.65 -10.66
C THR A 116 -3.16 12.69 -11.53
N ASP A 117 -4.21 11.98 -11.11
CA ASP A 117 -5.55 12.02 -11.69
C ASP A 117 -6.58 11.54 -10.64
N ALA A 118 -7.86 11.48 -11.01
CA ALA A 118 -8.94 11.06 -10.09
C ALA A 118 -8.86 9.60 -9.62
N SER A 119 -7.99 8.79 -10.21
CA SER A 119 -7.82 7.36 -9.97
C SER A 119 -6.43 6.98 -9.45
N SER A 120 -5.52 7.94 -9.30
CA SER A 120 -4.13 7.66 -8.98
C SER A 120 -3.43 8.69 -8.11
N ALA A 121 -2.59 8.18 -7.22
CA ALA A 121 -1.68 8.96 -6.40
C ALA A 121 -0.32 8.28 -6.32
N GLY A 122 0.72 9.08 -6.11
CA GLY A 122 2.07 8.60 -5.83
C GLY A 122 2.77 9.54 -4.88
N GLY A 123 3.85 9.07 -4.26
CA GLY A 123 4.56 9.87 -3.29
C GLY A 123 5.74 9.14 -2.67
N THR A 124 6.22 9.69 -1.56
CA THR A 124 7.28 9.13 -0.74
C THR A 124 6.83 9.02 0.71
N ILE A 125 7.39 8.03 1.41
CA ILE A 125 7.24 7.88 2.84
C ILE A 125 8.57 7.46 3.45
N SER A 126 8.91 8.02 4.60
CA SER A 126 10.07 7.62 5.38
C SER A 126 9.70 7.55 6.86
N ALA A 127 10.39 6.69 7.61
CA ALA A 127 10.16 6.51 9.03
C ALA A 127 11.45 6.19 9.80
N THR A 128 11.52 6.70 11.03
CA THR A 128 12.41 6.23 12.08
C THR A 128 11.59 5.44 13.09
N ILE A 129 11.92 4.17 13.26
CA ILE A 129 11.19 3.22 14.11
C ILE A 129 12.06 2.85 15.30
N LYS A 130 11.60 3.19 16.50
CA LYS A 130 12.17 2.79 17.78
C LYS A 130 11.34 1.65 18.35
N ARG A 131 11.93 0.46 18.45
CA ARG A 131 11.35 -0.72 19.08
C ARG A 131 11.98 -0.91 20.46
N ASP A 132 11.15 -1.03 21.49
CA ASP A 132 11.55 -1.36 22.85
C ASP A 132 10.90 -2.70 23.21
N VAL A 133 11.74 -3.67 23.60
CA VAL A 133 11.31 -4.99 24.07
C VAL A 133 11.95 -5.22 25.43
N GLU A 134 11.13 -5.28 26.48
CA GLU A 134 11.61 -5.52 27.85
C GLU A 134 12.72 -4.54 28.28
N GLY A 135 12.62 -3.27 27.87
CA GLY A 135 13.59 -2.22 28.17
C GLY A 135 14.79 -2.17 27.21
N ARG A 136 14.92 -3.13 26.28
CA ARG A 136 15.96 -3.12 25.25
C ARG A 136 15.48 -2.36 24.01
N GLN A 137 16.09 -1.22 23.77
CA GLN A 137 15.75 -0.36 22.64
C GLN A 137 16.60 -0.67 21.39
N THR A 138 15.94 -0.77 20.24
CA THR A 138 16.54 -0.81 18.90
C THR A 138 15.92 0.29 18.03
N THR A 139 16.73 1.03 17.28
CA THR A 139 16.25 2.07 16.36
C THR A 139 16.65 1.76 14.92
N CYS A 140 15.71 1.85 13.98
CA CYS A 140 15.95 1.66 12.56
C CYS A 140 15.34 2.78 11.72
N LYS A 141 15.94 3.03 10.56
CA LYS A 141 15.37 3.89 9.51
C LYS A 141 14.84 3.01 8.38
N SER A 142 13.69 3.37 7.83
CA SER A 142 13.15 2.70 6.63
C SER A 142 13.87 3.14 5.35
N GLY A 143 14.54 4.30 5.38
CA GLY A 143 14.87 5.05 4.16
C GLY A 143 13.62 5.69 3.54
N THR A 144 13.82 6.42 2.44
CA THR A 144 12.72 7.01 1.67
C THR A 144 12.18 5.99 0.68
N VAL A 145 10.90 5.66 0.81
CA VAL A 145 10.22 4.66 -0.01
C VAL A 145 9.24 5.37 -0.95
N SER A 146 9.42 5.24 -2.25
CA SER A 146 8.46 5.71 -3.24
C SER A 146 7.29 4.75 -3.36
N PHE A 147 6.07 5.24 -3.16
CA PHE A 147 4.85 4.45 -3.29
C PHE A 147 3.98 4.92 -4.45
N ALA A 148 3.13 4.02 -4.92
CA ALA A 148 2.00 4.34 -5.80
C ALA A 148 0.71 3.76 -5.19
N ALA A 149 -0.40 4.46 -5.38
CA ALA A 149 -1.72 4.04 -4.96
C ALA A 149 -2.72 4.26 -6.11
N ARG A 150 -3.61 3.29 -6.31
CA ARG A 150 -4.64 3.37 -7.34
C ARG A 150 -6.02 3.12 -6.74
N ARG A 151 -7.02 3.76 -7.33
CA ARG A 151 -8.41 3.36 -7.13
C ARG A 151 -8.65 2.02 -7.82
N PRO A 152 -9.32 1.05 -7.19
CA PRO A 152 -9.62 -0.22 -7.84
C PRO A 152 -10.50 -0.05 -9.08
N THR A 153 -10.20 -0.77 -10.15
CA THR A 153 -11.00 -0.80 -11.38
C THR A 153 -12.20 -1.75 -11.26
N SER A 154 -13.25 -1.47 -12.02
CA SER A 154 -14.44 -2.32 -12.10
C SER A 154 -14.19 -3.62 -12.89
N GLY A 155 -13.18 -3.66 -13.77
CA GLY A 155 -12.91 -4.79 -14.66
C GLY A 155 -11.42 -5.14 -14.80
N VAL A 156 -11.14 -6.43 -14.99
CA VAL A 156 -9.76 -6.95 -15.13
C VAL A 156 -9.19 -6.74 -16.54
N GLY A 157 -10.04 -6.56 -17.56
CA GLY A 157 -9.62 -6.48 -18.97
C GLY A 157 -9.39 -7.85 -19.60
N LYS A 158 -8.62 -7.92 -20.70
CA LYS A 158 -8.24 -9.19 -21.34
C LYS A 158 -7.50 -10.07 -20.33
N ALA A 159 -7.90 -11.34 -20.26
CA ALA A 159 -7.31 -12.32 -19.36
C ALA A 159 -5.81 -12.52 -19.64
N GLY A 160 -5.05 -12.75 -18.57
CA GLY A 160 -3.60 -12.91 -18.60
C GLY A 160 -2.91 -11.72 -17.92
N ALA A 161 -1.93 -12.03 -17.07
CA ALA A 161 -1.15 -11.01 -16.42
C ALA A 161 -0.17 -10.37 -17.41
N VAL A 162 0.01 -9.07 -17.30
CA VAL A 162 1.03 -8.35 -18.08
C VAL A 162 2.38 -8.54 -17.39
N GLY A 163 3.40 -8.91 -18.17
CA GLY A 163 4.77 -9.09 -17.67
C GLY A 163 5.27 -7.83 -16.95
N ALA A 164 5.97 -8.02 -15.84
CA ALA A 164 6.49 -6.96 -14.97
C ALA A 164 5.43 -5.97 -14.42
N ALA A 165 4.13 -6.27 -14.57
CA ALA A 165 3.07 -5.41 -14.06
C ALA A 165 3.10 -5.32 -12.54
N ARG A 166 2.58 -4.20 -12.05
CA ARG A 166 2.21 -4.01 -10.66
C ARG A 166 0.72 -3.74 -10.60
N TYR A 167 0.04 -4.30 -9.62
CA TYR A 167 -1.38 -4.01 -9.39
C TYR A 167 -1.53 -3.39 -8.01
N TYR A 168 -2.29 -2.31 -7.94
CA TYR A 168 -2.53 -1.53 -6.74
C TYR A 168 -4.03 -1.40 -6.53
N GLY A 169 -4.50 -1.65 -5.32
CA GLY A 169 -5.90 -1.40 -5.00
C GLY A 169 -6.22 -1.71 -3.56
N THR A 170 -7.47 -2.10 -3.31
CA THR A 170 -7.98 -2.24 -1.95
C THR A 170 -8.77 -3.52 -1.76
N THR A 171 -8.88 -3.91 -0.51
CA THR A 171 -9.82 -4.92 -0.05
C THR A 171 -11.21 -4.29 0.14
N ALA A 172 -12.24 -5.14 0.17
CA ALA A 172 -13.60 -4.76 0.50
C ALA A 172 -13.89 -4.88 2.01
N GLN A 173 -12.86 -5.09 2.83
CA GLN A 173 -13.03 -5.17 4.27
C GLN A 173 -13.38 -3.80 4.82
N LYS A 174 -14.49 -3.72 5.57
CA LYS A 174 -14.92 -2.48 6.19
C LYS A 174 -13.94 -2.08 7.31
N SER A 175 -13.58 -0.82 7.36
CA SER A 175 -12.79 -0.18 8.41
C SER A 175 -13.36 1.21 8.70
N THR A 176 -12.98 1.79 9.83
CA THR A 176 -13.31 3.19 10.16
C THR A 176 -12.57 4.18 9.23
N GLY A 177 -11.40 3.79 8.73
CA GLY A 177 -10.57 4.55 7.81
C GLY A 177 -10.67 4.11 6.34
N PRO A 178 -9.60 4.31 5.56
CA PRO A 178 -9.48 3.79 4.20
C PRO A 178 -9.65 2.27 4.13
N ASN A 179 -10.16 1.79 3.00
CA ASN A 179 -10.13 0.36 2.71
C ASN A 179 -8.69 -0.13 2.66
N ARG A 180 -8.42 -1.29 3.26
CA ARG A 180 -7.05 -1.83 3.37
C ARG A 180 -6.41 -2.04 2.00
N PRO A 181 -5.10 -1.78 1.85
CA PRO A 181 -4.43 -1.85 0.56
C PRO A 181 -4.08 -3.29 0.16
N ILE A 182 -3.96 -3.50 -1.15
CA ILE A 182 -3.31 -4.67 -1.75
C ILE A 182 -2.36 -4.21 -2.85
N VAL A 183 -1.18 -4.83 -2.90
CA VAL A 183 -0.17 -4.63 -3.93
C VAL A 183 0.29 -5.97 -4.45
N LEU A 184 0.31 -6.13 -5.77
CA LEU A 184 0.86 -7.31 -6.44
C LEU A 184 2.00 -6.89 -7.37
N ARG A 185 3.00 -7.75 -7.51
CA ARG A 185 4.06 -7.66 -8.52
C ARG A 185 4.09 -8.95 -9.33
N ILE A 186 4.10 -8.81 -10.64
CA ILE A 186 4.16 -9.92 -11.59
C ILE A 186 5.60 -10.10 -12.07
N SER A 187 6.00 -11.34 -12.34
CA SER A 187 7.26 -11.67 -13.02
C SER A 187 7.33 -11.04 -14.41
N ALA A 188 8.54 -10.84 -14.93
CA ALA A 188 8.75 -10.27 -16.26
C ALA A 188 8.04 -11.08 -17.37
N ASP A 189 7.94 -12.40 -17.23
CA ASP A 189 7.27 -13.29 -18.18
C ASP A 189 5.75 -13.38 -18.01
N GLY A 190 5.17 -12.70 -17.02
CA GLY A 190 3.72 -12.71 -16.76
C GLY A 190 3.20 -14.01 -16.13
N LYS A 191 4.06 -14.96 -15.76
CA LYS A 191 3.65 -16.31 -15.31
C LYS A 191 3.57 -16.48 -13.81
N ARG A 192 4.06 -15.53 -13.01
CA ARG A 192 4.07 -15.62 -11.54
C ARG A 192 3.72 -14.31 -10.87
N ILE A 193 3.02 -14.38 -9.75
CA ILE A 193 3.02 -13.30 -8.75
C ILE A 193 4.33 -13.45 -7.98
N THR A 194 5.31 -12.60 -8.28
CA THR A 194 6.61 -12.61 -7.59
C THR A 194 6.48 -12.09 -6.17
N ARG A 195 5.52 -11.18 -5.94
CA ARG A 195 5.23 -10.66 -4.62
C ARG A 195 3.79 -10.18 -4.51
N ALA A 196 3.22 -10.38 -3.34
CA ALA A 196 1.97 -9.77 -2.94
C ALA A 196 2.15 -9.21 -1.53
N LEU A 197 1.43 -8.14 -1.22
CA LEU A 197 1.38 -7.56 0.12
C LEU A 197 -0.02 -6.97 0.29
N PHE A 198 -0.71 -7.32 1.35
CA PHE A 198 -2.02 -6.75 1.65
C PHE A 198 -2.15 -6.52 3.15
N SER A 199 -2.91 -5.50 3.53
CA SER A 199 -3.34 -5.35 4.91
C SER A 199 -4.73 -5.93 5.10
N TYR A 200 -4.98 -6.43 6.30
CA TYR A 200 -6.24 -7.06 6.68
C TYR A 200 -6.49 -6.87 8.16
N SER A 201 -7.73 -7.09 8.56
CA SER A 201 -8.13 -7.19 9.95
C SER A 201 -8.60 -8.62 10.23
N VAL A 202 -8.20 -9.18 11.37
CA VAL A 202 -8.69 -10.47 11.89
C VAL A 202 -9.58 -10.22 13.09
N THR A 203 -10.60 -11.06 13.26
CA THR A 203 -11.36 -11.17 14.50
C THR A 203 -10.89 -12.41 15.24
N CYS A 204 -10.49 -12.22 16.50
CA CYS A 204 -10.04 -13.29 17.37
C CYS A 204 -11.16 -13.81 18.28
N SER A 205 -10.94 -14.95 18.93
CA SER A 205 -11.91 -15.61 19.81
C SER A 205 -12.31 -14.79 21.05
N ASP A 206 -11.57 -13.72 21.36
CA ASP A 206 -11.87 -12.73 22.39
C ASP A 206 -12.51 -11.44 21.83
N ASP A 207 -13.06 -11.52 20.61
CA ASP A 207 -13.67 -10.42 19.84
C ASP A 207 -12.74 -9.22 19.54
N LYS A 208 -11.45 -9.33 19.87
CA LYS A 208 -10.47 -8.31 19.52
C LYS A 208 -10.18 -8.34 18.02
N VAL A 209 -9.99 -7.14 17.47
CA VAL A 209 -9.60 -6.95 16.08
C VAL A 209 -8.12 -6.60 16.02
N ALA A 210 -7.33 -7.42 15.34
CA ALA A 210 -5.93 -7.12 15.04
C ALA A 210 -5.77 -6.73 13.56
N ILE A 211 -4.84 -5.82 13.27
CA ILE A 211 -4.49 -5.42 11.90
C ILE A 211 -3.18 -6.12 11.54
N GLY A 212 -3.20 -6.88 10.45
CA GLY A 212 -2.03 -7.56 9.91
C GLY A 212 -1.63 -6.98 8.56
N VAL A 213 -0.34 -7.12 8.24
CA VAL A 213 0.18 -6.96 6.88
C VAL A 213 0.94 -8.22 6.54
N GLU A 214 0.45 -8.95 5.55
CA GLU A 214 1.01 -10.22 5.14
C GLU A 214 1.52 -10.13 3.71
N ALA A 215 2.67 -10.76 3.49
CA ALA A 215 3.10 -11.17 2.18
C ALA A 215 2.76 -12.66 2.09
N PRO A 216 1.75 -13.07 1.30
CA PRO A 216 1.54 -14.49 1.06
C PRO A 216 2.78 -15.02 0.34
N ARG A 217 2.82 -16.34 0.16
CA ARG A 217 3.93 -17.03 -0.49
C ARG A 217 4.38 -16.28 -1.76
N THR A 218 5.69 -16.12 -1.92
CA THR A 218 6.24 -15.52 -3.15
C THR A 218 6.23 -16.54 -4.29
N ASN A 219 6.28 -16.05 -5.53
CA ASN A 219 6.38 -16.87 -6.74
C ASN A 219 5.18 -17.79 -7.04
N ILE A 220 3.96 -17.31 -6.73
CA ILE A 220 2.71 -18.03 -7.01
C ILE A 220 2.48 -18.13 -8.51
N ALA A 221 2.19 -19.32 -9.03
CA ALA A 221 1.96 -19.54 -10.45
C ALA A 221 0.65 -18.92 -10.95
N ILE A 222 0.69 -18.33 -12.15
CA ILE A 222 -0.43 -17.78 -12.90
C ILE A 222 -0.69 -18.71 -14.07
N ASN A 223 -1.91 -19.23 -14.19
CA ASN A 223 -2.25 -20.09 -15.33
C ASN A 223 -2.48 -19.28 -16.62
N SER A 224 -2.66 -19.97 -17.75
CA SER A 224 -2.86 -19.34 -19.06
C SER A 224 -4.11 -18.45 -19.15
N LYS A 225 -5.07 -18.59 -18.24
CA LYS A 225 -6.27 -17.75 -18.14
C LYS A 225 -6.09 -16.57 -17.17
N GLY A 226 -4.87 -16.30 -16.69
CA GLY A 226 -4.59 -15.25 -15.72
C GLY A 226 -5.14 -15.55 -14.32
N ARG A 227 -5.48 -16.81 -14.00
CA ARG A 227 -6.01 -17.19 -12.69
C ARG A 227 -4.93 -17.74 -11.78
N VAL A 228 -5.11 -17.47 -10.50
CA VAL A 228 -4.27 -17.92 -9.39
C VAL A 228 -5.17 -18.54 -8.33
N SER A 229 -4.72 -19.66 -7.77
CA SER A 229 -5.26 -20.26 -6.57
C SER A 229 -4.07 -20.78 -5.76
N ASP A 230 -3.92 -20.26 -4.56
CA ASP A 230 -2.85 -20.61 -3.63
C ASP A 230 -3.45 -20.87 -2.25
N ARG A 231 -2.78 -21.76 -1.52
CA ARG A 231 -3.11 -22.10 -0.14
C ARG A 231 -1.82 -22.43 0.56
N ASP A 232 -1.45 -21.64 1.55
CA ASP A 232 -0.33 -21.94 2.41
C ASP A 232 -0.78 -22.43 3.78
N ARG A 233 0.03 -23.31 4.36
CA ARG A 233 -0.14 -23.79 5.73
C ARG A 233 1.20 -23.77 6.41
N THR A 234 1.34 -22.85 7.34
CA THR A 234 2.61 -22.62 8.04
C THR A 234 2.41 -22.77 9.53
N THR A 235 3.42 -23.31 10.22
CA THR A 235 3.48 -23.34 11.68
C THR A 235 4.63 -22.46 12.13
N GLN A 236 4.35 -21.53 13.03
CA GLN A 236 5.34 -20.62 13.61
C GLN A 236 5.46 -20.88 15.11
N THR A 237 6.66 -20.68 15.62
CA THR A 237 7.04 -20.93 17.01
C THR A 237 7.42 -19.58 17.60
N GLU A 238 6.61 -19.06 18.52
CA GLU A 238 6.78 -17.73 19.10
C GLU A 238 6.87 -17.82 20.62
N GLY A 239 8.09 -17.81 21.18
CA GLY A 239 8.26 -17.92 22.64
C GLY A 239 7.66 -19.23 23.16
N GLU A 240 6.65 -19.15 24.03
CA GLU A 240 5.89 -20.29 24.57
C GLU A 240 4.66 -20.69 23.73
N ALA A 241 4.42 -20.03 22.60
CA ALA A 241 3.27 -20.29 21.73
C ALA A 241 3.68 -21.00 20.43
N VAL A 242 2.72 -21.72 19.85
CA VAL A 242 2.78 -22.28 18.50
C VAL A 242 1.58 -21.73 17.73
N VAL A 243 1.82 -21.06 16.61
CA VAL A 243 0.80 -20.46 15.74
C VAL A 243 0.69 -21.29 14.47
N LYS A 244 -0.46 -21.89 14.21
CA LYS A 244 -0.76 -22.58 12.95
C LYS A 244 -1.60 -21.67 12.08
N ILE A 245 -1.09 -21.34 10.89
CA ILE A 245 -1.71 -20.43 9.93
C ILE A 245 -2.17 -21.24 8.71
N ASP A 246 -3.42 -21.06 8.27
CA ASP A 246 -3.97 -21.55 7.00
C ASP A 246 -4.47 -20.32 6.22
N ASP A 247 -3.79 -20.01 5.12
CA ASP A 247 -4.17 -18.93 4.22
C ASP A 247 -4.73 -19.47 2.90
N ARG A 248 -5.57 -18.67 2.25
CA ARG A 248 -6.09 -18.95 0.91
C ARG A 248 -6.10 -17.68 0.11
N PHE A 249 -5.46 -17.71 -1.05
CA PHE A 249 -5.39 -16.58 -1.97
C PHE A 249 -5.86 -16.99 -3.35
N THR A 250 -6.79 -16.22 -3.92
CA THR A 250 -7.19 -16.38 -5.32
C THR A 250 -7.04 -15.06 -6.05
N ALA A 251 -6.70 -15.11 -7.33
CA ALA A 251 -6.68 -13.94 -8.20
C ALA A 251 -7.16 -14.27 -9.61
N GLU A 252 -7.72 -13.26 -10.26
CA GLU A 252 -7.95 -13.17 -11.70
C GLU A 252 -7.25 -11.88 -12.17
N LEU A 253 -6.23 -12.05 -13.00
CA LEU A 253 -5.33 -11.01 -13.49
C LEU A 253 -5.63 -10.75 -14.97
N GLY A 254 -5.72 -9.48 -15.34
CA GLY A 254 -5.88 -9.05 -16.72
C GLY A 254 -5.13 -7.76 -17.05
N ALA A 255 -5.23 -7.33 -18.30
CA ALA A 255 -4.48 -6.18 -18.83
C ALA A 255 -4.75 -4.84 -18.12
N LYS A 256 -5.94 -4.67 -17.54
CA LYS A 256 -6.38 -3.42 -16.88
C LYS A 256 -6.37 -3.50 -15.36
N GLY A 257 -6.58 -4.69 -14.80
CA GLY A 257 -6.73 -4.85 -13.36
C GLY A 257 -6.72 -6.29 -12.91
N ALA A 258 -6.97 -6.44 -11.62
CA ALA A 258 -6.99 -7.71 -10.92
C ALA A 258 -8.14 -7.73 -9.91
N ARG A 259 -8.65 -8.93 -9.61
CA ARG A 259 -9.61 -9.15 -8.52
C ARG A 259 -9.37 -10.51 -7.89
N GLY A 260 -9.86 -10.71 -6.69
CA GLY A 260 -9.76 -12.02 -6.07
C GLY A 260 -10.31 -12.06 -4.66
N THR A 261 -9.90 -13.11 -3.95
CA THR A 261 -10.23 -13.30 -2.54
C THR A 261 -8.99 -13.64 -1.74
N PHE A 262 -9.04 -13.30 -0.46
CA PHE A 262 -8.10 -13.72 0.55
C PHE A 262 -8.86 -14.21 1.78
N ALA A 263 -8.40 -15.28 2.40
CA ALA A 263 -8.89 -15.73 3.70
C ALA A 263 -7.71 -16.24 4.52
N LEU A 264 -7.73 -15.98 5.82
CA LEU A 264 -6.74 -16.46 6.77
C LEU A 264 -7.45 -16.91 8.02
N SER A 265 -6.98 -18.03 8.57
CA SER A 265 -7.27 -18.47 9.92
C SER A 265 -5.98 -18.86 10.60
N ASP A 266 -5.81 -18.41 11.84
CA ASP A 266 -4.76 -18.89 12.71
C ASP A 266 -5.33 -19.57 13.96
N VAL A 267 -4.54 -20.47 14.53
CA VAL A 267 -4.79 -21.08 15.83
C VAL A 267 -3.49 -21.00 16.62
N THR A 268 -3.53 -20.27 17.73
CA THR A 268 -2.41 -20.12 18.65
C THR A 268 -2.61 -21.06 19.83
N THR A 269 -1.65 -21.94 20.07
CA THR A 269 -1.64 -22.90 21.18
C THR A 269 -0.46 -22.65 22.09
N ASP A 270 -0.67 -22.81 23.40
CA ASP A 270 0.39 -22.91 24.39
C ASP A 270 1.24 -24.16 24.12
N ARG A 271 2.56 -24.01 24.04
CA ARG A 271 3.45 -25.10 23.64
C ARG A 271 3.56 -26.19 24.69
N ALA A 272 3.59 -25.82 25.97
CA ALA A 272 3.78 -26.77 27.07
C ALA A 272 2.53 -27.64 27.29
N SER A 273 1.36 -27.03 27.29
CA SER A 273 0.08 -27.70 27.60
C SER A 273 -0.70 -28.14 26.36
N GLY A 274 -0.37 -27.62 25.17
CA GLY A 274 -1.16 -27.82 23.95
C GLY A 274 -2.52 -27.09 23.94
N ARG A 275 -2.83 -26.34 24.99
CA ARG A 275 -4.11 -25.61 25.12
C ARG A 275 -4.21 -24.52 24.06
N THR A 276 -5.36 -24.42 23.39
CA THR A 276 -5.63 -23.28 22.49
C THR A 276 -5.76 -21.99 23.30
N LEU A 277 -4.92 -21.02 22.99
CA LEU A 277 -4.92 -19.68 23.57
C LEU A 277 -5.86 -18.75 22.80
N GLN A 278 -5.83 -18.82 21.47
CA GLN A 278 -6.60 -17.93 20.62
C GLN A 278 -6.84 -18.56 19.24
N THR A 279 -7.92 -18.15 18.59
CA THR A 279 -8.18 -18.44 17.17
C THR A 279 -8.60 -17.15 16.50
N CYS A 280 -7.91 -16.73 15.46
CA CYS A 280 -8.26 -15.53 14.69
C CYS A 280 -8.61 -15.87 13.25
N ARG A 281 -9.57 -15.12 12.68
CA ARG A 281 -10.05 -15.32 11.30
C ARG A 281 -10.34 -14.00 10.61
N THR A 282 -10.04 -13.92 9.32
CA THR A 282 -10.44 -12.78 8.48
C THR A 282 -11.82 -12.94 7.84
N GLY A 283 -12.32 -14.19 7.76
CA GLY A 283 -13.40 -14.54 6.83
C GLY A 283 -12.91 -14.50 5.38
N THR A 284 -13.82 -14.45 4.40
CA THR A 284 -13.42 -14.26 2.99
C THR A 284 -13.42 -12.78 2.63
N ILE A 285 -12.23 -12.21 2.50
CA ILE A 285 -12.01 -10.84 2.05
C ILE A 285 -11.98 -10.80 0.52
N ARG A 286 -12.84 -10.00 -0.08
CA ARG A 286 -12.76 -9.68 -1.52
C ARG A 286 -11.80 -8.52 -1.74
N TRP A 287 -11.12 -8.50 -2.88
CA TRP A 287 -10.24 -7.38 -3.23
C TRP A 287 -10.25 -7.10 -4.73
N ARG A 288 -9.86 -5.88 -5.09
CA ARG A 288 -9.74 -5.40 -6.48
C ARG A 288 -8.53 -4.47 -6.59
N ALA A 289 -7.89 -4.48 -7.76
CA ALA A 289 -6.72 -3.67 -8.05
C ALA A 289 -6.67 -3.23 -9.51
N SER A 290 -6.03 -2.09 -9.75
CA SER A 290 -5.72 -1.51 -11.06
C SER A 290 -4.23 -1.60 -11.32
N ARG A 291 -3.83 -1.68 -12.59
CA ARG A 291 -2.42 -1.66 -12.98
C ARG A 291 -1.82 -0.25 -12.90
#